data_AF-A0A963CMQ3-F1
#
_entry.id   AF-A0A963CMQ3-F1
#
_cell.length_a   1.000
_cell.length_b   1.000
_cell.length_c   1.000
_cell.angle_alpha   90.00
_cell.angle_beta   90.00
_cell.angle_gamma   90.00
#
_symmetry.space_group_name_H-M   'P 1'
#
loop_
_entity.id
_entity.type
_entity.pdbx_description
1 polymer ?
#
loop_
_entity_poly.entity_id
_entity_poly.type
_entity_poly.pdbx_seq_one_letter_code
_entity_poly.pdbx_strand_id
1 'polypeptide(L)'
;MEQRNYTTVDRILIGLDQALDTLLGKPHVTERPNPAAALTEVELSPEQKLRVARLLRVDHTGEVCAQALYQGQALTARLPAVRESMQRAAREESDHLDWCHTRLSELHNRRS
;
A
#
# COMPACT_ATOMS: atom_id res chain seq x y z
N MET A 1 -14.83 -22.38 -7.19
CA MET A 1 -13.82 -21.93 -6.21
C MET A 1 -14.42 -22.17 -4.84
N GLU A 2 -13.91 -23.13 -4.06
CA GLU A 2 -14.42 -23.39 -2.71
C GLU A 2 -14.17 -22.15 -1.83
N GLN A 3 -15.20 -21.67 -1.14
CA GLN A 3 -15.03 -20.61 -0.14
C GLN A 3 -14.27 -21.19 1.06
N ARG A 4 -13.02 -20.74 1.23
CA ARG A 4 -12.19 -21.13 2.35
C ARG A 4 -12.70 -20.46 3.62
N ASN A 5 -13.17 -21.25 4.58
CA ASN A 5 -13.70 -20.75 5.85
C ASN A 5 -12.56 -20.59 6.86
N TYR A 6 -12.16 -19.34 7.13
CA TYR A 6 -11.13 -19.01 8.11
C TYR A 6 -11.69 -18.95 9.53
N THR A 7 -11.01 -19.59 10.47
CA THR A 7 -11.27 -19.45 11.90
C THR A 7 -10.89 -18.05 12.40
N THR A 8 -11.27 -17.71 13.63
CA THR A 8 -10.87 -16.43 14.25
C THR A 8 -9.35 -16.31 14.38
N VAL A 9 -8.66 -17.40 14.71
CA VAL A 9 -7.19 -17.42 14.81
C VAL A 9 -6.57 -17.17 13.44
N ASP A 10 -7.08 -17.84 12.39
CA ASP A 10 -6.59 -17.60 11.02
C ASP A 10 -6.74 -16.13 10.61
N ARG A 11 -7.87 -15.50 10.95
CA ARG A 11 -8.12 -14.08 10.63
C ARG A 11 -7.14 -13.15 11.35
N ILE A 12 -6.79 -13.46 12.60
CA ILE A 12 -5.79 -12.68 13.36
C ILE A 12 -4.41 -12.85 12.72
N LEU A 13 -4.03 -14.09 12.39
CA LEU A 13 -2.73 -14.36 11.75
C LEU A 13 -2.63 -13.68 10.38
N ILE A 14 -3.69 -13.74 9.56
CA ILE A 14 -3.76 -13.05 8.26
C ILE A 14 -3.63 -11.53 8.45
N GLY A 15 -4.29 -10.95 9.45
CA GLY A 15 -4.18 -9.51 9.72
C GLY A 15 -2.76 -9.11 10.17
N LEU A 16 -2.11 -9.94 10.98
CA LEU A 16 -0.72 -9.71 11.41
C LEU A 16 0.25 -9.82 10.23
N ASP A 17 0.10 -10.83 9.39
CA ASP A 17 0.88 -11.05 8.17
C ASP A 17 0.80 -9.83 7.24
N GLN A 18 -0.43 -9.35 6.96
CA GLN A 18 -0.65 -8.13 6.18
C GLN A 18 0.03 -6.89 6.79
N ALA A 19 -0.03 -6.74 8.11
CA ALA A 19 0.64 -5.62 8.78
C ALA A 19 2.16 -5.72 8.66
N LEU A 20 2.73 -6.92 8.81
CA LEU A 20 4.17 -7.15 8.64
C LEU A 20 4.63 -6.87 7.22
N ASP A 21 3.88 -7.32 6.21
CA ASP A 21 4.20 -7.05 4.81
C ASP A 21 4.14 -5.57 4.46
N THR A 22 3.17 -4.84 5.02
CA THR A 22 3.05 -3.38 4.85
C THR A 22 4.24 -2.63 5.43
N LEU A 23 4.72 -3.05 6.61
CA LEU A 23 5.76 -2.33 7.35
C LEU A 23 7.17 -2.73 6.93
N LEU A 24 7.39 -4.01 6.66
CA LEU A 24 8.72 -4.61 6.48
C LEU A 24 8.91 -5.22 5.10
N GLY A 25 7.84 -5.75 4.52
CA GLY A 25 7.87 -6.58 3.33
C GLY A 25 7.53 -5.84 2.03
N LYS A 26 6.97 -6.60 1.10
CA LYS A 26 6.36 -6.10 -0.13
C LYS A 26 4.84 -6.22 0.04
N PRO A 27 4.08 -5.14 -0.18
CA PRO A 27 2.64 -5.21 -0.06
C PRO A 27 2.05 -6.18 -1.09
N HIS A 28 0.97 -6.86 -0.70
CA HIS A 28 0.16 -7.66 -1.63
C HIS A 28 -0.67 -6.73 -2.52
N VAL A 29 -0.25 -6.59 -3.77
CA VAL A 29 -0.88 -5.71 -4.77
C VAL A 29 -2.06 -6.38 -5.48
N THR A 30 -2.97 -5.56 -6.02
CA THR A 30 -4.16 -6.00 -6.77
C THR A 30 -3.90 -6.19 -8.27
N GLU A 31 -2.62 -6.19 -8.68
CA GLU A 31 -2.15 -6.26 -10.08
C GLU A 31 -2.51 -5.04 -10.92
N ARG A 32 -2.97 -3.93 -10.31
CA ARG A 32 -3.20 -2.68 -11.04
C ARG A 32 -1.89 -2.16 -11.62
N PRO A 33 -1.85 -1.81 -12.92
CA PRO A 33 -0.65 -1.26 -13.52
C PRO A 33 -0.35 0.13 -12.92
N ASN A 34 0.94 0.46 -12.81
CA ASN A 34 1.36 1.80 -12.45
C ASN A 34 0.79 2.81 -13.47
N PRO A 35 0.02 3.82 -13.04
CA PRO A 35 -0.61 4.79 -13.95
C PRO A 35 0.43 5.62 -14.73
N ALA A 36 1.65 5.72 -14.24
CA ALA A 36 2.75 6.41 -14.91
C ALA A 36 3.49 5.53 -15.93
N ALA A 37 3.16 4.24 -16.09
CA ALA A 37 3.92 3.30 -16.93
C ALA A 37 4.01 3.71 -18.40
N ALA A 38 3.03 4.47 -18.91
CA ALA A 38 3.01 4.96 -20.29
C ALA A 38 3.64 6.36 -20.46
N LEU A 39 4.08 7.00 -19.37
CA LEU A 39 4.66 8.33 -19.41
C LEU A 39 6.16 8.25 -19.73
N THR A 40 6.65 9.23 -20.49
CA THR A 40 8.08 9.37 -20.74
C THR A 40 8.79 9.90 -19.50
N GLU A 41 9.88 9.25 -19.10
CA GLU A 41 10.71 9.73 -17.99
C GLU A 41 11.35 11.08 -18.34
N VAL A 42 11.28 12.01 -17.40
CA VAL A 42 11.90 13.33 -17.53
C VAL A 42 13.21 13.34 -16.77
N GLU A 43 14.27 13.85 -17.39
CA GLU A 43 15.52 14.05 -16.66
C GLU A 43 15.35 15.09 -15.55
N LEU A 44 15.64 14.65 -14.32
CA LEU A 44 15.62 15.50 -13.13
C LEU A 44 17.05 15.85 -12.72
N SER A 45 17.29 17.10 -12.35
CA SER A 45 18.53 17.52 -11.69
C SER A 45 18.71 16.77 -10.36
N PRO A 46 19.94 16.69 -9.81
CA PRO A 46 20.17 16.08 -8.51
C PRO A 46 19.30 16.67 -7.39
N GLU A 47 19.10 17.99 -7.39
CA GLU A 47 18.27 18.70 -6.41
C GLU A 47 16.79 18.35 -6.58
N GLN A 48 16.32 18.22 -7.82
CA GLN A 48 14.94 17.80 -8.12
C GLN A 48 14.70 16.35 -7.70
N LYS A 49 15.62 15.43 -8.00
CA LYS A 49 15.54 14.03 -7.53
C LYS A 49 15.43 13.95 -6.01
N LEU A 50 16.27 14.71 -5.30
CA LEU A 50 16.23 14.76 -3.84
C LEU A 50 14.91 15.34 -3.30
N ARG A 51 14.38 16.39 -3.93
CA ARG A 51 13.10 17.00 -3.56
C ARG A 51 11.94 16.03 -3.78
N VAL A 52 11.88 15.37 -4.93
CA VAL A 52 10.85 14.38 -5.25
C VAL A 52 10.91 13.20 -4.28
N ALA A 53 12.11 12.67 -3.99
CA ALA A 53 12.27 11.59 -3.02
C ALA A 53 11.78 11.98 -1.62
N ARG A 54 11.98 13.24 -1.19
CA ARG A 54 11.45 13.72 0.10
C ARG A 54 9.92 13.75 0.13
N LEU A 55 9.28 14.19 -0.94
CA LEU A 55 7.82 14.21 -1.05
C LEU A 55 7.25 12.78 -1.06
N LEU A 56 7.85 11.89 -1.86
CA LEU A 56 7.43 10.48 -1.93
C LEU A 56 7.54 9.74 -0.60
N ARG A 57 8.47 10.10 0.29
CA ARG A 57 8.52 9.50 1.65
C ARG A 57 7.34 9.93 2.52
N VAL A 58 6.84 11.16 2.33
CA VAL A 58 5.62 11.63 3.00
C VAL A 58 4.42 10.85 2.47
N ASP A 59 4.31 10.74 1.14
CA ASP A 59 3.24 9.99 0.49
C ASP A 59 3.27 8.51 0.90
N HIS A 60 4.42 7.85 0.85
CA HIS A 60 4.62 6.47 1.33
C HIS A 60 4.15 6.30 2.78
N THR A 61 4.49 7.23 3.67
CA THR A 61 4.02 7.17 5.07
C THR A 61 2.50 7.35 5.15
N GLY A 62 1.94 8.21 4.30
CA GLY A 62 0.50 8.37 4.11
C GLY A 62 -0.18 7.06 3.74
N GLU A 63 0.34 6.33 2.77
CA GLU A 63 -0.25 5.06 2.32
C GLU A 63 -0.19 3.97 3.41
N VAL A 64 0.90 3.88 4.17
CA VAL A 64 0.99 2.98 5.34
C VAL A 64 -0.09 3.33 6.38
N CYS A 65 -0.26 4.61 6.69
CA CYS A 65 -1.28 5.08 7.64
C CYS A 65 -2.70 4.82 7.12
N ALA A 66 -2.95 5.05 5.83
CA ALA A 66 -4.24 4.82 5.19
C ALA A 66 -4.60 3.33 5.23
N GLN A 67 -3.65 2.45 4.93
CA GLN A 67 -3.85 1.01 5.01
C GLN A 67 -4.21 0.55 6.42
N ALA A 68 -3.49 1.02 7.44
CA ALA A 68 -3.81 0.73 8.84
C ALA A 68 -5.20 1.24 9.23
N LEU A 69 -5.57 2.44 8.79
CA LEU A 69 -6.88 3.03 9.03
C LEU A 69 -8.00 2.18 8.41
N TYR A 70 -7.89 1.85 7.13
CA TYR A 70 -8.92 1.10 6.42
C TYR A 70 -9.04 -0.34 6.93
N GLN A 71 -7.93 -1.02 7.24
CA GLN A 71 -7.97 -2.33 7.88
C GLN A 71 -8.65 -2.26 9.26
N GLY A 72 -8.30 -1.26 10.08
CA GLY A 72 -8.93 -1.03 11.38
C GLY A 72 -10.44 -0.75 11.30
N GLN A 73 -10.84 0.07 10.33
CA GLN A 73 -12.26 0.35 10.07
C GLN A 73 -13.00 -0.88 9.54
N ALA A 74 -12.38 -1.69 8.67
CA ALA A 74 -12.97 -2.94 8.20
C ALA A 74 -13.23 -3.93 9.34
N LEU A 75 -12.28 -4.05 10.28
CA LEU A 75 -12.40 -4.94 11.44
C LEU A 75 -13.57 -4.56 12.35
N THR A 76 -13.84 -3.27 12.52
CA THR A 76 -14.86 -2.75 13.45
C THR A 76 -16.18 -2.38 12.78
N ALA A 77 -16.25 -2.40 11.45
CA ALA A 77 -17.45 -2.05 10.69
C ALA A 77 -18.62 -2.99 11.03
N ARG A 78 -19.76 -2.37 11.40
CA ARG A 78 -21.03 -3.06 11.69
C ARG A 78 -21.79 -3.42 10.41
N LEU A 79 -21.71 -2.55 9.40
CA LEU A 79 -22.40 -2.73 8.13
C LEU A 79 -21.51 -3.54 7.16
N PRO A 80 -22.02 -4.63 6.55
CA PRO A 80 -21.24 -5.43 5.60
C PRO A 80 -20.68 -4.62 4.42
N ALA A 81 -21.50 -3.73 3.84
CA ALA A 81 -21.06 -2.88 2.72
C ALA A 81 -19.89 -1.96 3.09
N VAL A 82 -19.87 -1.41 4.32
CA VAL A 82 -18.75 -0.58 4.81
C VAL A 82 -17.51 -1.44 4.99
N ARG A 83 -17.64 -2.62 5.58
CA ARG A 83 -16.52 -3.57 5.72
C ARG A 83 -15.88 -3.88 4.37
N GLU A 84 -16.68 -4.23 3.38
CA GLU A 84 -16.20 -4.55 2.03
C GLU A 84 -15.53 -3.36 1.35
N SER A 85 -16.11 -2.16 1.49
CA SER A 85 -15.51 -0.93 0.97
C SER A 85 -14.14 -0.65 1.60
N MET A 86 -14.02 -0.79 2.92
CA MET A 86 -12.76 -0.56 3.63
C MET A 86 -11.71 -1.61 3.29
N GLN A 87 -12.11 -2.89 3.15
CA GLN A 87 -11.20 -3.93 2.67
C GLN A 87 -10.72 -3.68 1.25
N ARG A 88 -11.57 -3.10 0.39
CA ARG A 88 -11.18 -2.72 -0.96
C ARG A 88 -10.20 -1.55 -0.93
N ALA A 89 -10.50 -0.48 -0.20
CA ALA A 89 -9.61 0.66 -0.05
C ALA A 89 -8.22 0.23 0.46
N ALA A 90 -8.17 -0.61 1.51
CA ALA A 90 -6.91 -1.14 2.02
C ALA A 90 -6.08 -1.90 0.98
N ARG A 91 -6.74 -2.63 0.06
CA ARG A 91 -6.06 -3.32 -1.04
C ARG A 91 -5.56 -2.35 -2.11
N GLU A 92 -6.32 -1.31 -2.42
CA GLU A 92 -5.90 -0.28 -3.38
C GLU A 92 -4.68 0.50 -2.88
N GLU A 93 -4.59 0.78 -1.57
CA GLU A 93 -3.40 1.45 -1.00
C GLU A 93 -2.14 0.60 -1.07
N SER A 94 -2.27 -0.73 -1.14
CA SER A 94 -1.11 -1.61 -1.38
C SER A 94 -0.47 -1.37 -2.75
N ASP A 95 -1.28 -1.06 -3.78
CA ASP A 95 -0.77 -0.69 -5.11
C ASP A 95 -0.03 0.65 -5.07
N HIS A 96 -0.61 1.63 -4.38
CA HIS A 96 -0.01 2.97 -4.22
C HIS A 96 1.33 2.89 -3.48
N LEU A 97 1.39 2.05 -2.44
CA LEU A 97 2.62 1.82 -1.67
C LEU A 97 3.72 1.18 -2.54
N ASP A 98 3.37 0.22 -3.40
CA ASP A 98 4.31 -0.38 -4.36
C ASP A 98 4.82 0.63 -5.39
N TRP A 99 3.94 1.50 -5.91
CA TRP A 99 4.34 2.55 -6.85
C TRP A 99 5.27 3.58 -6.19
N CYS A 100 4.98 3.98 -4.95
CA CYS A 100 5.87 4.85 -4.17
C CYS A 100 7.24 4.21 -3.97
N HIS A 101 7.27 2.92 -3.62
CA HIS A 101 8.50 2.18 -3.41
C HIS A 101 9.32 2.04 -4.70
N THR A 102 8.66 1.73 -5.81
CA THR A 102 9.28 1.65 -7.14
C THR A 102 9.93 2.99 -7.50
N ARG A 103 9.20 4.10 -7.34
CA ARG A 103 9.74 5.42 -7.68
C ARG A 103 10.89 5.85 -6.76
N LEU A 104 10.82 5.56 -5.46
CA LEU A 104 11.94 5.82 -4.55
C LEU A 104 13.20 5.02 -4.94
N SER A 105 13.02 3.79 -5.41
CA SER A 105 14.13 2.93 -5.88
C SER A 105 14.77 3.47 -7.15
N GLU A 106 13.97 3.93 -8.11
CA GLU A 106 14.45 4.61 -9.34
C GLU A 106 15.25 5.89 -9.03
N LEU A 107 14.90 6.59 -7.94
CA LEU A 107 15.62 7.76 -7.46
C LEU A 107 16.83 7.43 -6.57
N HIS A 108 17.18 6.14 -6.43
CA HIS A 108 18.23 5.63 -5.53
C HIS A 108 18.10 6.15 -4.09
N ASN A 109 16.87 6.26 -3.60
CA ASN A 109 16.57 6.74 -2.26
C ASN A 109 15.88 5.65 -1.42
N ARG A 110 15.90 5.84 -0.10
CA ARG A 110 15.29 4.91 0.86
C ARG A 110 13.89 5.38 1.27
N ARG A 111 13.09 4.46 1.81
CA ARG A 111 11.71 4.73 2.30
C ARG A 111 11.66 5.68 3.51
N SER A 112 12.69 5.68 4.35
CA SER A 112 12.82 6.49 5.57
C SER A 112 14.26 6.97 5.77
#